data_AF-A0A813HE27-F1
#
_entry.id   AF-A0A813HE27-F1
#
_cell.length_a   1.000
_cell.length_b   1.000
_cell.length_c   1.000
_cell.angle_alpha   90.00
_cell.angle_beta   90.00
_cell.angle_gamma   90.00
#
_symmetry.space_group_name_H-M   'P 1'
#
loop_
_entity.id
_entity.type
_entity.pdbx_description
1 polymer ?
#
loop_
_entity_poly.entity_id
_entity_poly.type
_entity_poly.pdbx_seq_one_letter_code
_entity_poly.pdbx_strand_id
1 'polypeptide(L)'
;MKADQQEDDADDKDTTIRRMDALRFAFDEEMTSFADHAAYKAENIVAAHAHAFFYLLLVAAFTVICVLALGWYAFTTDAAGAEPEEPLSFAHSLFITFQVVASLGMDDSITDPGHIGVFVLMCFSGLFLFAILIGMITESFHSFVAGMNEGKSKVPLSNHTLILGWNETTVRVACQMALLRRQWRQQNETWVRTLFPWTRVQPSTPVAE
;
A
#
# COMPACT_ATOMS: atom_id res chain seq x y z
N MET A 1 -61.15 -38.46 -0.35
CA MET A 1 -61.29 -37.60 0.83
C MET A 1 -60.00 -37.39 1.62
N LYS A 2 -59.24 -38.41 2.06
CA LYS A 2 -57.90 -38.17 2.65
C LYS A 2 -56.78 -37.93 1.62
N ALA A 3 -56.92 -38.45 0.40
CA ALA A 3 -55.93 -38.27 -0.67
C ALA A 3 -56.03 -36.86 -1.30
N ASP A 4 -57.24 -36.41 -1.61
CA ASP A 4 -57.47 -35.08 -2.21
C ASP A 4 -56.98 -33.95 -1.29
N GLN A 5 -57.19 -34.10 0.03
CA GLN A 5 -56.77 -33.11 1.00
C GLN A 5 -55.24 -33.07 1.21
N GLN A 6 -54.54 -34.14 0.86
CA GLN A 6 -53.08 -34.20 0.92
C GLN A 6 -52.42 -33.69 -0.36
N GLU A 7 -53.15 -33.67 -1.47
CA GLU A 7 -52.73 -33.08 -2.74
C GLU A 7 -52.90 -31.55 -2.71
N ASP A 8 -54.02 -31.06 -2.15
CA ASP A 8 -54.24 -29.62 -1.92
C ASP A 8 -53.21 -29.04 -0.91
N ASP A 9 -52.88 -29.76 0.17
CA ASP A 9 -51.87 -29.34 1.15
C ASP A 9 -50.42 -29.34 0.58
N ALA A 10 -50.16 -30.10 -0.49
CA ALA A 10 -48.86 -30.14 -1.14
C ALA A 10 -48.67 -28.97 -2.13
N ASP A 11 -49.74 -28.60 -2.84
CA ASP A 11 -49.75 -27.45 -3.76
C ASP A 11 -49.63 -26.11 -3.02
N ASP A 12 -50.30 -25.96 -1.88
CA ASP A 12 -50.18 -24.76 -1.03
C ASP A 12 -48.75 -24.56 -0.49
N LYS A 13 -48.05 -25.64 -0.17
CA LYS A 13 -46.65 -25.59 0.27
C LYS A 13 -45.70 -25.20 -0.86
N ASP A 14 -45.88 -25.74 -2.07
CA ASP A 14 -45.02 -25.40 -3.21
C ASP A 14 -45.21 -23.93 -3.64
N THR A 15 -46.45 -23.43 -3.63
CA THR A 15 -46.72 -22.01 -3.92
C THR A 15 -46.13 -21.07 -2.87
N THR A 16 -46.16 -21.47 -1.59
CA THR A 16 -45.54 -20.70 -0.50
C THR A 16 -44.02 -20.71 -0.60
N ILE A 17 -43.40 -21.86 -0.89
CA ILE A 17 -41.94 -21.98 -1.10
C ILE A 17 -41.50 -21.13 -2.28
N ARG A 18 -42.20 -21.20 -3.42
CA ARG A 18 -41.90 -20.37 -4.61
C ARG A 18 -42.02 -18.88 -4.34
N ARG A 19 -42.99 -18.46 -3.52
CA ARG A 19 -43.13 -17.06 -3.08
C ARG A 19 -41.99 -16.64 -2.15
N MET A 20 -41.58 -17.50 -1.23
CA MET A 20 -40.45 -17.23 -0.34
C MET A 20 -39.12 -17.18 -1.11
N ASP A 21 -38.93 -18.03 -2.11
CA ASP A 21 -37.74 -18.01 -2.96
C ASP A 21 -37.73 -16.80 -3.90
N ALA A 22 -38.87 -16.42 -4.45
CA ALA A 22 -39.00 -15.19 -5.24
C ALA A 22 -38.76 -13.93 -4.39
N LEU A 23 -39.24 -13.90 -3.14
CA LEU A 23 -38.97 -12.82 -2.21
C LEU A 23 -37.49 -12.78 -1.78
N ARG A 24 -36.87 -13.93 -1.55
CA ARG A 24 -35.42 -14.02 -1.27
C ARG A 24 -34.58 -13.55 -2.45
N PHE A 25 -34.93 -13.96 -3.67
CA PHE A 25 -34.23 -13.56 -4.89
C PHE A 25 -34.39 -12.06 -5.17
N ALA A 26 -35.59 -11.50 -4.96
CA ALA A 26 -35.81 -10.05 -5.07
C ALA A 26 -35.06 -9.26 -3.99
N PHE A 27 -34.94 -9.81 -2.77
CA PHE A 27 -34.16 -9.19 -1.69
C PHE A 27 -32.65 -9.22 -1.95
N ASP A 28 -32.16 -10.26 -2.63
CA ASP A 28 -30.75 -10.38 -3.05
C ASP A 28 -30.43 -9.45 -4.25
N GLU A 29 -31.37 -9.29 -5.20
CA GLU A 29 -31.23 -8.32 -6.31
C GLU A 29 -31.24 -6.85 -5.84
N GLU A 30 -31.97 -6.51 -4.77
CA GLU A 30 -31.98 -5.15 -4.20
C GLU A 30 -30.70 -4.82 -3.39
N MET A 31 -29.90 -5.84 -3.06
CA MET A 31 -28.67 -5.72 -2.24
C MET A 31 -27.36 -5.83 -3.01
N THR A 32 -27.31 -5.61 -4.34
CA THR A 32 -26.04 -5.16 -4.94
C THR A 32 -25.82 -3.71 -4.54
N SER A 33 -25.32 -3.53 -3.31
CA SER A 33 -25.20 -2.23 -2.67
C SER A 33 -24.14 -1.40 -3.40
N PHE A 34 -24.28 -0.07 -3.34
CA PHE A 34 -23.24 0.85 -3.82
C PHE A 34 -21.87 0.53 -3.20
N ALA A 35 -21.86 0.00 -1.97
CA ALA A 35 -20.66 -0.47 -1.28
C ALA A 35 -19.96 -1.63 -2.01
N ASP A 36 -20.71 -2.61 -2.50
CA ASP A 36 -20.14 -3.77 -3.20
C ASP A 36 -19.54 -3.37 -4.55
N HIS A 37 -20.21 -2.43 -5.23
CA HIS A 37 -19.72 -1.91 -6.50
C HIS A 37 -18.47 -1.03 -6.33
N ALA A 38 -18.37 -0.30 -5.21
CA ALA A 38 -17.17 0.45 -4.84
C ALA A 38 -16.02 -0.48 -4.44
N ALA A 39 -16.30 -1.52 -3.65
CA ALA A 39 -15.32 -2.54 -3.25
C ALA A 39 -14.75 -3.26 -4.47
N TYR A 40 -15.62 -3.73 -5.38
CA TYR A 40 -15.21 -4.39 -6.62
C TYR A 40 -14.28 -3.50 -7.48
N LYS A 41 -14.63 -2.21 -7.60
CA LYS A 41 -13.77 -1.25 -8.34
C LYS A 41 -12.43 -1.05 -7.64
N ALA A 42 -12.41 -0.94 -6.32
CA ALA A 42 -11.18 -0.81 -5.55
C ALA A 42 -10.29 -2.05 -5.72
N GLU A 43 -10.85 -3.25 -5.59
CA GLU A 43 -10.16 -4.52 -5.80
C GLU A 43 -9.55 -4.62 -7.21
N ASN A 44 -10.32 -4.25 -8.23
CA ASN A 44 -9.84 -4.26 -9.61
C ASN A 44 -8.69 -3.27 -9.85
N ILE A 45 -8.73 -2.10 -9.21
CA ILE A 45 -7.64 -1.09 -9.29
C ILE A 45 -6.38 -1.59 -8.56
N VAL A 46 -6.53 -2.20 -7.38
CA VAL A 46 -5.41 -2.79 -6.61
C VAL A 46 -4.73 -3.90 -7.40
N ALA A 47 -5.51 -4.77 -8.05
CA ALA A 47 -4.97 -5.87 -8.84
C ALA A 47 -4.19 -5.40 -10.07
N ALA A 48 -4.54 -4.25 -10.65
CA ALA A 48 -3.93 -3.75 -11.88
C ALA A 48 -2.55 -3.13 -11.70
N HIS A 49 -2.26 -2.50 -10.54
CA HIS A 49 -1.00 -1.76 -10.34
C HIS A 49 -0.41 -1.93 -8.94
N ALA A 50 0.88 -2.26 -8.85
CA ALA A 50 1.59 -2.39 -7.58
C ALA A 50 1.57 -1.12 -6.70
N HIS A 51 1.46 0.07 -7.31
CA HIS A 51 1.37 1.35 -6.60
C HIS A 51 -0.07 1.84 -6.39
N ALA A 52 -1.09 1.10 -6.84
CA ALA A 52 -2.50 1.49 -6.71
C ALA A 52 -2.90 1.74 -5.25
N PHE A 53 -2.36 0.95 -4.32
CA PHE A 53 -2.69 1.06 -2.91
C PHE A 53 -2.33 2.43 -2.31
N PHE A 54 -1.22 3.05 -2.75
CA PHE A 54 -0.87 4.43 -2.35
C PHE A 54 -1.85 5.47 -2.87
N TYR A 55 -2.29 5.35 -4.13
CA TYR A 55 -3.28 6.27 -4.71
C TYR A 55 -4.65 6.13 -4.05
N LEU A 56 -5.06 4.90 -3.73
CA LEU A 56 -6.30 4.65 -2.99
C LEU A 56 -6.25 5.22 -1.58
N LEU A 57 -5.12 5.08 -0.86
CA LEU A 57 -4.96 5.74 0.44
C LEU A 57 -5.07 7.26 0.30
N LEU A 58 -4.46 7.86 -0.72
CA LEU A 58 -4.51 9.31 -0.94
C LEU A 58 -5.94 9.79 -1.19
N VAL A 59 -6.69 9.09 -2.04
CA VAL A 59 -8.11 9.38 -2.29
C VAL A 59 -8.93 9.21 -1.01
N ALA A 60 -8.71 8.11 -0.27
CA ALA A 60 -9.39 7.88 1.01
C ALA A 60 -9.08 8.99 2.02
N ALA A 61 -7.81 9.38 2.19
CA ALA A 61 -7.39 10.47 3.06
C ALA A 61 -8.04 11.80 2.66
N PHE A 62 -8.06 12.12 1.36
CA PHE A 62 -8.73 13.31 0.84
C PHE A 62 -10.24 13.28 1.14
N THR A 63 -10.92 12.15 0.92
CA THR A 63 -12.35 12.02 1.22
C THR A 63 -12.63 12.19 2.72
N VAL A 64 -11.80 11.61 3.59
CA VAL A 64 -11.90 11.76 5.04
C VAL A 64 -11.72 13.23 5.44
N ILE A 65 -10.69 13.91 4.91
CA ILE A 65 -10.46 15.35 5.17
C ILE A 65 -11.66 16.18 4.71
N CYS A 66 -12.23 15.93 3.53
CA CYS A 66 -13.40 16.65 3.05
C CYS A 66 -14.64 16.43 3.93
N VAL A 67 -14.90 15.20 4.37
CA VAL A 67 -16.02 14.87 5.26
C VAL A 67 -15.87 15.55 6.62
N LEU A 68 -14.66 15.52 7.20
CA LEU A 68 -14.36 16.18 8.46
C LEU A 68 -14.45 17.70 8.37
N ALA A 69 -13.97 18.28 7.26
CA ALA A 69 -14.08 19.71 6.99
C ALA A 69 -15.54 20.16 6.82
N LEU A 70 -16.36 19.32 6.19
CA LEU A 70 -17.80 19.58 6.07
C LEU A 70 -18.51 19.46 7.43
N GLY A 71 -18.11 18.49 8.27
CA GLY A 71 -18.56 18.38 9.66
C GLY A 71 -18.23 19.65 10.45
N TRP A 72 -16.98 20.10 10.38
CA TRP A 72 -16.53 21.34 11.04
C TRP A 72 -17.31 22.57 10.55
N TYR A 73 -17.54 22.67 9.24
CA TYR A 73 -18.33 23.75 8.65
C TYR A 73 -19.81 23.72 9.12
N ALA A 74 -20.41 22.54 9.27
CA ALA A 74 -21.80 22.42 9.75
C ALA A 74 -21.95 22.89 11.21
N PHE A 75 -21.04 22.49 12.09
CA PHE A 75 -21.07 22.91 13.50
C PHE A 75 -20.78 24.41 13.69
N THR A 76 -19.96 25.01 12.83
CA THR A 76 -19.73 26.47 12.85
C THR A 76 -20.97 27.25 12.42
N THR A 77 -21.80 26.72 11.50
CA THR A 77 -23.04 27.38 11.08
C THR A 77 -24.20 27.26 12.07
N ASP A 78 -24.26 26.20 12.88
CA ASP A 78 -25.29 26.04 13.92
C ASP A 78 -25.01 26.90 15.17
N ALA A 79 -23.75 27.25 15.41
CA ALA A 79 -23.32 28.12 16.52
C ALA A 79 -23.48 29.64 16.21
N ALA A 80 -24.45 30.00 15.36
CA ALA A 80 -24.71 31.35 14.83
C ALA A 80 -25.18 32.42 15.85
N GLY A 81 -24.79 32.29 17.12
CA GLY A 81 -24.98 33.32 18.16
C GLY A 81 -23.69 33.99 18.63
N ALA A 82 -22.52 33.55 18.16
CA ALA A 82 -21.24 34.16 18.50
C ALA A 82 -20.71 34.98 17.31
N GLU A 83 -20.52 36.29 17.52
CA GLU A 83 -19.92 37.24 16.59
C GLU A 83 -18.64 36.64 15.95
N PRO A 84 -18.57 36.48 14.61
CA PRO A 84 -17.40 35.91 13.96
C PRO A 84 -16.31 36.98 13.81
N GLU A 85 -15.12 36.73 14.36
CA GLU A 85 -13.95 37.58 14.09
C GLU A 85 -13.53 37.52 12.61
N GLU A 86 -13.88 36.48 11.84
CA GLU A 86 -13.71 36.46 10.38
C GLU A 86 -14.77 35.61 9.65
N PRO A 87 -15.12 35.94 8.39
CA PRO A 87 -16.08 35.16 7.60
C PRO A 87 -15.51 33.76 7.30
N LEU A 88 -16.02 32.75 8.00
CA LEU A 88 -15.61 31.35 7.87
C LEU A 88 -16.03 30.77 6.51
N SER A 89 -15.13 30.88 5.53
CA SER A 89 -15.25 30.18 4.25
C SER A 89 -15.00 28.67 4.44
N PHE A 90 -15.67 27.82 3.66
CA PHE A 90 -15.40 26.37 3.61
C PHE A 90 -13.91 26.06 3.39
N ALA A 91 -13.22 26.93 2.63
CA ALA A 91 -11.77 26.81 2.41
C ALA A 91 -10.97 26.92 3.72
N HIS A 92 -11.42 27.74 4.68
CA HIS A 92 -10.78 27.88 5.98
C HIS A 92 -11.01 26.64 6.85
N SER A 93 -12.23 26.08 6.85
CA SER A 93 -12.54 24.81 7.52
C SER A 93 -11.71 23.65 6.96
N LEU A 94 -11.51 23.59 5.63
CA LEU A 94 -10.65 22.63 4.98
C LEU A 94 -9.19 22.79 5.42
N PHE A 95 -8.70 24.04 5.51
CA PHE A 95 -7.35 24.35 5.95
C PHE A 95 -7.10 23.90 7.40
N ILE A 96 -8.01 24.23 8.33
CA ILE A 96 -7.93 23.79 9.74
C ILE A 96 -7.95 22.27 9.82
N THR A 97 -8.87 21.62 9.12
CA THR A 97 -8.99 20.15 9.10
C THR A 97 -7.71 19.51 8.59
N PHE A 98 -7.17 20.01 7.48
CA PHE A 98 -5.91 19.54 6.93
C PHE A 98 -4.75 19.70 7.92
N GLN A 99 -4.65 20.85 8.59
CA GLN A 99 -3.62 21.09 9.61
C GLN A 99 -3.74 20.12 10.80
N VAL A 100 -4.94 19.92 11.34
CA VAL A 100 -5.17 19.00 12.47
C VAL A 100 -4.87 17.56 12.06
N VAL A 101 -5.33 17.12 10.89
CA VAL A 101 -5.06 15.77 10.39
C VAL A 101 -3.57 15.56 10.11
N ALA A 102 -2.86 16.56 9.59
CA ALA A 102 -1.46 16.45 9.19
C ALA A 102 -0.45 16.58 10.35
N SER A 103 -0.72 17.45 11.33
CA SER A 103 0.23 17.75 12.40
C SER A 103 -0.32 17.59 13.81
N LEU A 104 -1.60 17.19 13.97
CA LEU A 104 -2.28 17.12 15.26
C LEU A 104 -2.16 18.44 16.04
N GLY A 105 -2.50 19.55 15.38
CA GLY A 105 -2.46 20.88 16.00
C GLY A 105 -3.37 20.95 17.21
N MET A 106 -2.84 21.42 18.34
CA MET A 106 -3.60 21.64 19.57
C MET A 106 -4.12 23.08 19.58
N ASP A 107 -5.43 23.23 19.72
CA ASP A 107 -6.09 24.51 19.89
C ASP A 107 -6.94 24.49 21.16
N ASP A 108 -6.54 25.30 22.15
CA ASP A 108 -7.18 25.41 23.46
C ASP A 108 -8.31 26.47 23.45
N SER A 109 -8.55 27.13 22.31
CA SER A 109 -9.63 28.11 22.17
C SER A 109 -11.00 27.46 21.89
N ILE A 110 -11.03 26.16 21.57
CA ILE A 110 -12.23 25.41 21.23
C ILE A 110 -13.00 25.04 22.51
N THR A 111 -14.03 25.83 22.83
CA THR A 111 -14.87 25.58 24.03
C THR A 111 -16.19 24.88 23.70
N ASP A 112 -16.62 24.88 22.43
CA ASP A 112 -17.91 24.34 22.03
C ASP A 112 -17.92 22.80 21.96
N PRO A 113 -18.86 22.09 22.64
CA PRO A 113 -18.89 20.63 22.67
C PRO A 113 -18.98 19.96 21.29
N GLY A 114 -19.67 20.59 20.33
CA GLY A 114 -19.78 20.07 18.96
C GLY A 114 -18.44 20.07 18.24
N HIS A 115 -17.72 21.19 18.33
CA HIS A 115 -16.38 21.33 17.75
C HIS A 115 -15.35 20.41 18.42
N ILE A 116 -15.45 20.21 19.75
CA ILE A 116 -14.59 19.25 20.48
C ILE A 116 -14.78 17.83 19.94
N GLY A 117 -16.04 17.39 19.72
CA GLY A 117 -16.32 16.06 19.18
C GLY A 117 -15.71 15.85 17.80
N VAL A 118 -15.88 16.82 16.91
CA VAL A 118 -15.30 16.79 15.56
C VAL A 118 -13.76 16.82 15.61
N PHE A 119 -13.18 17.66 16.47
CA PHE A 119 -11.73 17.78 16.65
C PHE A 119 -11.09 16.46 17.12
N VAL A 120 -11.70 15.79 18.10
CA VAL A 120 -11.24 14.47 18.55
C VAL A 120 -11.28 13.45 17.41
N LEU A 121 -12.34 13.48 16.60
CA LEU A 121 -12.49 12.58 15.46
C LEU A 121 -11.47 12.88 14.35
N MET A 122 -11.12 14.15 14.12
CA MET A 122 -10.02 14.56 13.24
C MET A 122 -8.68 13.99 13.72
N CYS A 123 -8.39 14.11 15.02
CA CYS A 123 -7.15 13.58 15.61
C CYS A 123 -7.04 12.06 15.46
N PHE A 124 -8.11 11.31 15.77
CA PHE A 124 -8.13 9.85 15.57
C PHE A 124 -7.97 9.46 14.11
N SER A 125 -8.67 10.16 13.21
CA SER A 125 -8.59 9.90 11.76
C SER A 125 -7.18 10.17 11.22
N GLY A 126 -6.53 11.25 11.64
CA GLY A 126 -5.15 11.56 11.26
C GLY A 126 -4.17 10.49 11.72
N LEU A 127 -4.22 10.10 12.99
CA LEU A 127 -3.39 9.02 13.53
C LEU A 127 -3.59 7.70 12.76
N PHE A 128 -4.84 7.36 12.45
CA PHE A 128 -5.18 6.15 11.70
C PHE A 128 -4.63 6.17 10.27
N LEU A 129 -4.79 7.29 9.55
CA LEU A 129 -4.25 7.47 8.20
C LEU A 129 -2.72 7.36 8.18
N PHE A 130 -2.04 7.98 9.15
CA PHE A 130 -0.59 7.87 9.29
C PHE A 130 -0.14 6.44 9.61
N ALA A 131 -0.87 5.71 10.46
CA ALA A 131 -0.54 4.32 10.77
C ALA A 131 -0.59 3.42 9.52
N ILE A 132 -1.62 3.58 8.69
CA ILE A 132 -1.74 2.83 7.42
C ILE A 132 -0.60 3.23 6.46
N LEU A 133 -0.30 4.53 6.35
CA LEU A 133 0.77 5.03 5.49
C LEU A 133 2.13 4.43 5.90
N ILE A 134 2.46 4.44 7.19
CA ILE A 134 3.70 3.87 7.70
C ILE A 134 3.76 2.36 7.46
N GLY A 135 2.64 1.65 7.65
CA GLY A 135 2.55 0.21 7.36
C GLY A 135 2.90 -0.10 5.91
N MET A 136 2.32 0.65 4.96
CA MET A 136 2.64 0.51 3.54
C MET A 136 4.11 0.78 3.21
N ILE A 137 4.64 1.89 3.72
CA ILE A 137 6.03 2.28 3.47
C ILE A 137 6.98 1.21 3.99
N THR A 138 6.68 0.64 5.16
CA THR A 138 7.47 -0.41 5.79
C THR A 138 7.49 -1.67 4.92
N GLU A 139 6.34 -2.12 4.42
CA GLU A 139 6.27 -3.28 3.51
C GLU A 139 7.05 -3.04 2.21
N SER A 140 6.89 -1.86 1.60
CA SER A 140 7.65 -1.50 0.40
C SER A 140 9.16 -1.48 0.69
N PHE A 141 9.57 -0.96 1.84
CA PHE A 141 10.98 -0.95 2.23
C PHE A 141 11.51 -2.36 2.46
N HIS A 142 10.75 -3.23 3.13
CA HIS A 142 11.10 -4.63 3.32
C HIS A 142 11.28 -5.35 1.99
N SER A 143 10.37 -5.16 1.02
CA SER A 143 10.49 -5.76 -0.32
C SER A 143 11.75 -5.30 -1.07
N PHE A 144 12.12 -4.03 -0.92
CA PHE A 144 13.32 -3.47 -1.52
C PHE A 144 14.59 -4.08 -0.91
N VAL A 145 14.65 -4.14 0.42
CA VAL A 145 15.76 -4.78 1.15
C VAL A 145 15.84 -6.28 0.85
N ALA A 146 14.70 -6.97 0.77
CA ALA A 146 14.65 -8.38 0.38
C ALA A 146 15.20 -8.59 -1.04
N GLY A 147 14.83 -7.74 -2.00
CA GLY A 147 15.38 -7.80 -3.36
C GLY A 147 16.89 -7.58 -3.41
N MET A 148 17.43 -6.72 -2.54
CA MET A 148 18.88 -6.55 -2.39
C MET A 148 19.54 -7.77 -1.77
N ASN A 149 18.95 -8.35 -0.71
CA ASN A 149 19.46 -9.56 -0.06
C ASN A 149 19.47 -10.76 -1.02
N GLU A 150 18.50 -10.86 -1.92
CA GLU A 150 18.44 -11.87 -2.97
C GLU A 150 19.42 -11.60 -4.13
N GLY A 151 20.13 -10.47 -4.13
CA GLY A 151 21.07 -10.11 -5.18
C GLY A 151 20.42 -9.78 -6.52
N LYS A 152 19.11 -9.48 -6.55
CA LYS A 152 18.36 -9.08 -7.76
C LYS A 152 18.67 -7.66 -8.25
N SER A 153 19.59 -6.97 -7.56
CA SER A 153 20.05 -5.65 -7.98
C SER A 153 20.69 -5.71 -9.36
N LYS A 154 20.39 -4.72 -10.20
CA LYS A 154 20.97 -4.59 -11.55
C LYS A 154 22.48 -4.44 -11.41
N VAL A 155 23.25 -5.35 -12.01
CA VAL A 155 24.72 -5.27 -12.05
C VAL A 155 25.15 -4.46 -13.28
N PRO A 156 25.69 -3.23 -13.12
CA PRO A 156 26.08 -2.39 -14.26
C PRO A 156 27.50 -2.71 -14.81
N LEU A 157 28.07 -3.88 -14.47
CA LEU A 157 29.44 -4.25 -14.84
C LEU A 157 29.48 -5.00 -16.18
N SER A 158 30.35 -4.56 -17.09
CA SER A 158 30.77 -5.34 -18.27
C SER A 158 31.83 -6.38 -17.87
N ASN A 159 31.93 -7.47 -18.63
CA ASN A 159 32.87 -8.58 -18.38
C ASN A 159 32.70 -9.29 -17.02
N HIS A 160 31.46 -9.39 -16.51
CA HIS A 160 31.18 -10.17 -15.31
C HIS A 160 31.00 -11.66 -15.62
N THR A 161 31.40 -12.52 -14.68
CA THR A 161 31.14 -13.97 -14.78
C THR A 161 29.79 -14.28 -14.14
N LEU A 162 28.85 -14.79 -14.93
CA LEU A 162 27.54 -15.24 -14.44
C LEU A 162 27.62 -16.72 -14.06
N ILE A 163 27.35 -17.02 -12.79
CA ILE A 163 27.23 -18.39 -12.29
C ILE A 163 25.75 -18.75 -12.27
N LEU A 164 25.36 -19.72 -13.10
CA LEU A 164 23.99 -20.21 -13.17
C LEU A 164 23.85 -21.48 -12.33
N GLY A 165 23.16 -21.37 -11.20
CA GLY A 165 22.91 -22.48 -10.28
C GLY A 165 23.99 -22.66 -9.21
N TRP A 166 23.58 -23.17 -8.06
CA TRP A 166 24.45 -23.40 -6.91
C TRP A 166 24.50 -24.89 -6.59
N ASN A 167 25.67 -25.50 -6.77
CA ASN A 167 25.92 -26.88 -6.39
C ASN A 167 27.29 -26.99 -5.71
N GLU A 168 27.67 -28.21 -5.27
CA GLU A 168 28.96 -28.44 -4.60
C GLU A 168 30.18 -28.13 -5.49
N THR A 169 30.03 -28.24 -6.82
CA THR A 169 31.10 -27.89 -7.78
C THR A 169 31.25 -26.38 -7.96
N THR A 170 30.16 -25.61 -7.84
CA THR A 170 30.16 -24.15 -7.95
C THR A 170 31.10 -23.51 -6.93
N VAL A 171 31.07 -23.99 -5.69
CA VAL A 171 31.96 -23.50 -4.61
C VAL A 171 33.43 -23.73 -4.97
N ARG A 172 33.75 -24.91 -5.52
CA ARG A 172 35.12 -25.24 -5.95
C ARG A 172 35.58 -24.33 -7.08
N VAL A 173 34.73 -24.09 -8.08
CA VAL A 173 35.03 -23.18 -9.20
C VAL A 173 35.24 -21.75 -8.69
N ALA A 174 34.39 -21.26 -7.79
CA ALA A 174 34.54 -19.93 -7.19
C ALA A 174 35.88 -19.79 -6.43
N CYS A 175 36.29 -20.81 -5.67
CA CYS A 175 37.59 -20.84 -5.02
C CYS A 175 38.75 -20.83 -6.03
N GLN A 176 38.66 -21.61 -7.11
CA GLN A 176 39.70 -21.63 -8.15
C GLN A 176 39.81 -20.28 -8.87
N MET A 177 38.69 -19.62 -9.18
CA MET A 177 38.69 -18.27 -9.74
C MET A 177 39.35 -17.27 -8.80
N ALA A 178 39.04 -17.32 -7.50
CA ALA A 178 39.68 -16.48 -6.50
C ALA A 178 41.20 -16.72 -6.41
N LEU A 179 41.66 -17.98 -6.51
CA LEU A 179 43.08 -18.33 -6.54
C LEU A 179 43.76 -17.82 -7.81
N LEU A 180 43.16 -18.01 -8.98
CA LEU A 180 43.68 -17.51 -10.27
C LEU A 180 43.85 -15.98 -10.23
N ARG A 181 42.84 -15.26 -9.73
CA ARG A 181 42.90 -13.80 -9.59
C ARG A 181 43.98 -13.35 -8.61
N ARG A 182 44.13 -14.06 -7.49
CA ARG A 182 45.22 -13.82 -6.53
C ARG A 182 46.59 -14.06 -7.16
N GLN A 183 46.77 -15.14 -7.91
CA GLN A 183 48.02 -15.45 -8.60
C GLN A 183 48.38 -14.38 -9.63
N TRP A 184 47.42 -13.95 -10.44
CA TRP A 184 47.63 -12.85 -11.40
C TRP A 184 48.04 -11.54 -10.71
N ARG A 185 47.38 -11.20 -9.60
CA ARG A 185 47.75 -10.02 -8.80
C ARG A 185 49.18 -10.13 -8.27
N GLN A 186 49.55 -11.28 -7.69
CA GLN A 186 50.91 -11.52 -7.18
C GLN A 186 51.99 -11.45 -8.28
N GLN A 187 51.71 -11.96 -9.48
CA GLN A 187 52.62 -11.84 -10.63
C GLN A 187 52.86 -10.40 -11.05
N ASN A 188 51.88 -9.50 -10.82
CA ASN A 188 51.95 -8.10 -11.18
C ASN A 188 52.33 -7.16 -10.02
N GLU A 189 52.55 -7.66 -8.80
CA GLU A 189 52.93 -6.87 -7.61
C GLU A 189 54.44 -6.51 -7.55
N THR A 190 55.28 -7.03 -8.46
CA THR A 190 56.72 -6.71 -8.49
C THR A 190 56.95 -5.23 -8.78
N TRP A 191 57.89 -4.58 -8.07
CA TRP A 191 58.26 -3.17 -8.28
C TRP A 191 58.43 -2.83 -9.77
N VAL A 192 59.20 -3.63 -10.52
CA VAL A 192 59.47 -3.38 -11.95
C VAL A 192 58.17 -3.28 -12.75
N ARG A 193 57.16 -4.09 -12.43
CA ARG A 193 55.85 -4.16 -13.11
C ARG A 193 54.88 -3.07 -12.65
N THR A 194 55.10 -2.56 -11.45
CA THR A 194 54.43 -1.37 -10.93
C THR A 194 54.95 -0.10 -11.62
N LEU A 195 56.27 0.00 -11.83
CA LEU A 195 56.92 1.16 -12.45
C LEU A 195 56.74 1.17 -13.98
N PHE A 196 56.70 0.01 -14.62
CA PHE A 196 56.61 -0.15 -16.07
C PHE A 196 55.36 -0.94 -16.47
N PRO A 197 54.23 -0.26 -16.79
CA PRO A 197 52.94 -0.91 -17.07
C PRO A 197 52.98 -1.90 -18.25
N TRP A 198 53.86 -1.68 -19.22
CA TRP A 198 54.04 -2.56 -20.38
C TRP A 198 54.68 -3.91 -20.05
N THR A 199 55.22 -4.09 -18.84
CA THR A 199 55.81 -5.37 -18.42
C THR A 199 54.83 -6.28 -17.70
N ARG A 200 53.58 -5.83 -17.44
CA ARG A 200 52.55 -6.62 -16.74
C ARG A 200 52.20 -7.91 -17.51
N VAL A 201 52.05 -9.02 -16.78
CA VAL A 201 51.63 -10.29 -17.37
C VAL A 201 50.16 -10.17 -17.76
N GLN A 202 49.84 -10.55 -18.99
CA GLN A 202 48.45 -10.69 -19.42
C GLN A 202 47.80 -11.85 -18.67
N PRO A 203 46.53 -11.71 -18.29
CA PRO A 203 45.82 -12.77 -17.59
C PRO A 203 45.73 -14.02 -18.48
N SER A 204 45.93 -15.18 -17.87
CA SER A 204 45.91 -16.47 -18.58
C SER A 204 44.51 -16.88 -19.03
N THR A 205 43.46 -16.29 -18.43
CA THR A 205 42.06 -16.54 -18.76
C THR A 205 41.22 -15.27 -18.56
N PRO A 206 40.08 -15.11 -19.26
CA PRO A 206 39.20 -13.96 -19.11
C PRO A 206 38.62 -13.79 -17.69
N VAL A 207 38.60 -14.87 -16.90
CA VAL A 207 38.11 -14.86 -15.51
C VAL A 207 39.15 -14.36 -14.50
N ALA A 208 40.41 -14.19 -14.92
CA ALA A 208 41.51 -13.76 -14.07
C ALA A 208 41.72 -12.24 -14.05
N GLU A 209 41.08 -11.49 -14.96
CA GLU A 209 41.00 -10.01 -14.95
C GLU A 209 40.14 -9.47 -13.79
#